data_AF-A0A9X5XQ47-F1
#
_entry.id   AF-A0A9X5XQ47-F1
#
_cell.length_a   1.000
_cell.length_b   1.000
_cell.length_c   1.000
_cell.angle_alpha   90.00
_cell.angle_beta   90.00
_cell.angle_gamma   90.00
#
_symmetry.space_group_name_H-M   'P 1'
#
loop_
_entity.id
_entity.type
_entity.pdbx_description
1 polymer ?
#
loop_
_entity_poly.entity_id
_entity_poly.type
_entity_poly.pdbx_seq_one_letter_code
_entity_poly.pdbx_strand_id
1 'polypeptide(L)'
;MTKPIVAIVGKPNVGKSTIFNRVVGERVSIVEDTPGVTRDRIYSSGEWLTHEFNIIDTGGIEIGDAPFQTQIRAQAEIAIEEADVIVFMVNVREGLTQSDEMVAQMLYKSKKPVVLAVNKVDNVEMRNDIYDFYSLGFGEPYPISGSHGLGLGDLLDAVVENFGDEEEDPYDDDTIRLSIIGRPNVGKSSLVNAILGEERVIVSNVAGTTRDAVDTEYSYDGQDYVLIDTAGMRKKGKVYESTEKYSVLRALKAIERSNVVLVVIDAEQGIIEQDKRVAGYAHEEGKAIVIVVNKWDTVEKDSKTMKKFTEDVRKEFQFLDYAQIAFVSAKEQLRLKTLFPYIKEASENHKKRVQSSTLNEVITDAISMNPTPTDKGRRLNVFYSTQVAIEPPTFVVFVNDVELMHFSYKRYLENQIRHAFGFEGTPVHIIPRKRN
;
A
#
# COMPACT_ATOMS: atom_id res chain seq x y z
N MET A 1 2.65 11.69 4.77
CA MET A 1 1.96 12.34 3.63
C MET A 1 1.28 11.28 2.77
N THR A 2 0.05 11.54 2.34
CA THR A 2 -0.70 10.67 1.41
C THR A 2 -0.29 10.98 -0.02
N LYS A 3 0.08 9.97 -0.80
CA LYS A 3 0.36 10.15 -2.22
C LYS A 3 -0.96 10.44 -2.95
N PRO A 4 -0.97 11.38 -3.91
CA PRO A 4 -2.13 11.59 -4.77
C PRO A 4 -2.54 10.30 -5.49
N ILE A 5 -3.84 10.10 -5.66
CA ILE A 5 -4.40 8.95 -6.36
C ILE A 5 -4.80 9.35 -7.78
N VAL A 6 -4.24 8.68 -8.78
CA VAL A 6 -4.57 8.85 -10.19
C VAL A 6 -5.38 7.64 -10.66
N ALA A 7 -6.61 7.84 -11.12
CA ALA A 7 -7.40 6.75 -11.72
C ALA A 7 -7.48 6.88 -13.24
N ILE A 8 -7.19 5.78 -13.94
CA ILE A 8 -7.41 5.68 -15.38
C ILE A 8 -8.82 5.15 -15.62
N VAL A 9 -9.69 5.98 -16.18
CA VAL A 9 -11.09 5.63 -16.50
C VAL A 9 -11.33 5.71 -18.01
N GLY A 10 -12.25 4.89 -18.51
CA GLY A 10 -12.63 4.89 -19.92
C GLY A 10 -13.28 3.57 -20.30
N LYS A 11 -13.92 3.51 -21.47
CA LYS A 11 -14.55 2.26 -21.92
C LYS A 11 -13.51 1.14 -22.13
N PRO A 12 -13.91 -0.13 -22.16
CA PRO A 12 -13.02 -1.23 -22.49
C PRO A 12 -12.29 -1.06 -23.83
N ASN A 13 -11.09 -1.65 -23.94
CA ASN A 13 -10.24 -1.65 -25.14
C ASN A 13 -9.70 -0.28 -25.63
N VAL A 14 -9.84 0.81 -24.85
CA VAL A 14 -9.18 2.09 -25.14
C VAL A 14 -7.68 2.09 -24.83
N GLY A 15 -7.15 1.05 -24.18
CA GLY A 15 -5.73 0.90 -23.86
C GLY A 15 -5.32 1.33 -22.45
N LYS A 16 -6.25 1.34 -21.49
CA LYS A 16 -6.00 1.68 -20.07
C LYS A 16 -4.84 0.88 -19.47
N SER A 17 -4.90 -0.45 -19.55
CA SER A 17 -3.87 -1.33 -18.99
C SER A 17 -2.51 -1.17 -19.66
N THR A 18 -2.46 -0.74 -20.93
CA THR A 18 -1.20 -0.43 -21.61
C THR A 18 -0.53 0.81 -21.03
N ILE A 19 -1.31 1.87 -20.76
CA ILE A 19 -0.79 3.08 -20.11
C ILE A 19 -0.42 2.80 -18.66
N PHE A 20 -1.30 2.10 -17.92
CA PHE A 20 -1.02 1.66 -16.56
C PHE A 20 0.32 0.93 -16.46
N ASN A 21 0.52 -0.12 -17.26
CA ASN A 21 1.77 -0.90 -17.22
C ASN A 21 2.99 -0.09 -17.62
N ARG A 22 2.83 0.95 -18.46
CA ARG A 22 3.94 1.83 -18.86
C ARG A 22 4.34 2.76 -17.72
N VAL A 23 3.37 3.35 -17.02
CA VAL A 23 3.61 4.20 -15.84
C VAL A 23 4.22 3.37 -14.70
N VAL A 24 3.70 2.16 -14.47
CA VAL A 24 4.18 1.26 -13.41
C VAL A 24 5.53 0.63 -13.74
N GLY A 25 5.75 0.23 -15.00
CA GLY A 25 6.92 -0.51 -15.45
C GLY A 25 8.25 0.25 -15.34
N GLU A 26 8.24 1.55 -15.06
CA GLU A 26 9.44 2.33 -14.76
C GLU A 26 9.96 2.09 -13.33
N ARG A 27 9.12 1.61 -12.41
CA ARG A 27 9.51 1.15 -11.07
C ARG A 27 9.17 -0.34 -10.90
N VAL A 28 10.07 -1.20 -11.37
CA VAL A 28 10.20 -2.53 -10.75
C VAL A 28 10.83 -2.32 -9.36
N SER A 29 10.02 -1.95 -8.37
CA SER A 29 10.46 -1.66 -7.01
C SER A 29 10.73 -2.96 -6.23
N ILE A 30 12.01 -3.20 -5.92
CA ILE A 30 12.69 -3.82 -4.75
C ILE A 30 12.07 -5.07 -4.04
N VAL A 31 10.76 -5.25 -4.03
CA VAL A 31 10.00 -6.34 -3.36
C VAL A 31 9.53 -7.42 -4.35
N GLU A 32 10.11 -7.46 -5.57
CA GLU A 32 9.64 -8.36 -6.64
C GLU A 32 9.75 -9.85 -6.31
N ASP A 33 10.52 -10.23 -5.28
CA ASP A 33 10.88 -11.61 -5.00
C ASP A 33 10.43 -12.13 -3.63
N THR A 34 9.51 -11.47 -2.91
CA THR A 34 9.04 -12.01 -1.62
C THR A 34 8.05 -13.16 -1.86
N PRO A 35 8.43 -14.43 -1.63
CA PRO A 35 7.56 -15.56 -1.93
C PRO A 35 6.37 -15.55 -0.98
N GLY A 36 5.16 -15.68 -1.53
CA GLY A 36 3.91 -15.72 -0.75
C GLY A 36 3.09 -14.43 -0.73
N VAL A 37 3.51 -13.39 -1.47
CA VAL A 37 2.70 -12.18 -1.71
C VAL A 37 2.08 -12.26 -3.11
N THR A 38 0.74 -12.28 -3.19
CA THR A 38 -0.02 -12.20 -4.45
C THR A 38 -0.34 -10.73 -4.76
N ARG A 39 0.32 -10.16 -5.77
CA ARG A 39 0.05 -8.79 -6.24
C ARG A 39 -1.28 -8.71 -6.98
N ASP A 40 -2.10 -7.71 -6.64
CA ASP A 40 -3.18 -7.29 -7.53
C ASP A 40 -2.77 -6.11 -8.37
N ARG A 41 -3.09 -6.22 -9.65
CA ARG A 41 -2.77 -5.24 -10.68
C ARG A 41 -3.68 -3.99 -10.64
N ILE A 42 -4.45 -3.80 -9.58
CA ILE A 42 -5.44 -2.71 -9.50
C ILE A 42 -4.78 -1.44 -8.99
N TYR A 43 -3.80 -1.54 -8.07
CA TYR A 43 -3.05 -0.41 -7.51
C TYR A 43 -1.56 -0.64 -7.69
N SER A 44 -0.87 0.40 -8.13
CA SER A 44 0.59 0.43 -8.21
C SER A 44 1.10 1.83 -7.91
N SER A 45 2.33 1.94 -7.44
CA SER A 45 2.99 3.24 -7.33
C SER A 45 3.50 3.70 -8.71
N GLY A 46 3.26 4.95 -9.05
CA GLY A 46 3.86 5.67 -10.17
C GLY A 46 4.76 6.79 -9.65
N GLU A 47 5.73 7.17 -10.46
CA GLU A 47 6.58 8.33 -10.22
C GLU A 47 6.69 9.09 -11.54
N TRP A 48 6.53 10.40 -11.49
CA TRP A 48 6.80 11.27 -12.62
C TRP A 48 7.53 12.51 -12.14
N LEU A 49 8.70 12.79 -12.71
CA LEU A 49 9.63 13.81 -12.26
C LEU A 49 10.00 13.62 -10.77
N THR A 50 9.50 14.48 -9.89
CA THR A 50 9.70 14.40 -8.43
C THR A 50 8.43 14.05 -7.67
N HIS A 51 7.33 13.78 -8.38
CA HIS A 51 6.04 13.47 -7.77
C HIS A 51 5.81 11.96 -7.73
N GLU A 52 5.63 11.41 -6.53
CA GLU A 52 5.15 10.06 -6.32
C GLU A 52 3.62 10.06 -6.18
N PHE A 53 2.95 9.12 -6.86
CA PHE A 53 1.51 8.98 -6.81
C PHE A 53 1.11 7.50 -6.86
N ASN A 54 -0.12 7.19 -6.46
CA ASN A 54 -0.72 5.88 -6.64
C ASN A 54 -1.56 5.88 -7.91
N ILE A 55 -1.44 4.86 -8.76
CA ILE A 55 -2.21 4.73 -10.00
C ILE A 55 -3.15 3.53 -9.95
N ILE A 56 -4.37 3.72 -10.47
CA ILE A 56 -5.43 2.71 -10.48
C ILE A 56 -5.88 2.41 -11.91
N ASP A 57 -5.86 1.12 -12.31
CA ASP A 57 -6.55 0.66 -13.52
C ASP A 57 -7.97 0.19 -13.17
N THR A 58 -8.95 1.09 -13.34
CA THR A 58 -10.35 0.72 -13.07
C THR A 58 -10.87 -0.33 -14.05
N GLY A 59 -10.21 -0.53 -15.21
CA GLY A 59 -10.53 -1.59 -16.17
C GLY A 59 -10.32 -3.00 -15.61
N GLY A 60 -9.39 -3.17 -14.66
CA GLY A 60 -9.17 -4.44 -13.95
C GLY A 60 -10.27 -4.76 -12.92
N ILE A 61 -11.18 -3.83 -12.65
CA ILE A 61 -12.29 -3.98 -11.72
C ILE A 61 -13.50 -4.57 -12.47
N GLU A 62 -13.45 -5.85 -12.81
CA GLU A 62 -14.63 -6.61 -13.26
C GLU A 62 -15.61 -6.83 -12.09
N ILE A 63 -16.91 -6.56 -12.34
CA ILE A 63 -18.02 -6.78 -11.40
C ILE A 63 -18.89 -7.92 -11.97
N GLY A 64 -18.43 -9.15 -11.75
CA GLY A 64 -19.12 -10.38 -12.15
C GLY A 64 -19.70 -10.35 -13.57
N ASP A 65 -20.86 -11.01 -13.75
CA ASP A 65 -21.56 -11.11 -15.04
C ASP A 65 -22.48 -9.91 -15.33
N ALA A 66 -22.21 -8.74 -14.74
CA ALA A 66 -23.06 -7.57 -14.94
C ALA A 66 -23.02 -7.07 -16.41
N PRO A 67 -24.11 -6.45 -16.92
CA PRO A 67 -24.11 -5.85 -18.24
C PRO A 67 -22.97 -4.84 -18.43
N PHE A 68 -22.43 -4.77 -19.64
CA PHE A 68 -21.26 -3.94 -19.98
C PHE A 68 -21.39 -2.46 -19.56
N GLN A 69 -22.55 -1.83 -19.78
CA GLN A 69 -22.79 -0.44 -19.34
C GLN A 69 -22.75 -0.29 -17.81
N THR A 70 -23.26 -1.27 -17.07
CA THR A 70 -23.22 -1.30 -15.60
C THR A 70 -21.80 -1.39 -15.10
N GLN A 71 -20.95 -2.19 -15.75
CA GLN A 71 -19.53 -2.28 -15.41
C GLN A 71 -18.81 -0.95 -15.65
N ILE A 72 -18.99 -0.32 -16.82
CA ILE A 72 -18.38 0.99 -17.12
C ILE A 72 -18.78 2.03 -16.08
N ARG A 73 -20.06 2.09 -15.74
CA ARG A 73 -20.59 3.02 -14.75
C ARG A 73 -19.93 2.80 -13.38
N ALA A 74 -19.90 1.57 -12.90
CA ALA A 74 -19.30 1.27 -11.61
C ALA A 74 -17.78 1.55 -11.58
N GLN A 75 -17.06 1.28 -12.67
CA GLN A 75 -15.64 1.66 -12.79
C GLN A 75 -15.43 3.17 -12.69
N ALA A 76 -16.28 3.96 -13.34
CA ALA A 76 -16.25 5.42 -13.24
C ALA A 76 -16.64 5.92 -11.83
N GLU A 77 -17.64 5.31 -11.18
CA GLU A 77 -18.01 5.63 -9.79
C GLU A 77 -16.84 5.38 -8.83
N ILE A 78 -16.11 4.26 -8.98
CA ILE A 78 -14.92 3.95 -8.18
C ILE A 78 -13.79 4.97 -8.42
N ALA A 79 -13.49 5.28 -9.68
CA ALA A 79 -12.51 6.32 -10.01
C ALA A 79 -12.87 7.67 -9.36
N ILE A 80 -14.15 8.05 -9.47
CA ILE A 80 -14.68 9.29 -8.90
C ILE A 80 -14.62 9.29 -7.37
N GLU A 81 -14.77 8.16 -6.70
CA GLU A 81 -14.70 8.12 -5.24
C GLU A 81 -13.25 8.22 -4.76
N GLU A 82 -12.35 7.46 -5.38
CA GLU A 82 -10.99 7.24 -4.86
C GLU A 82 -9.96 8.27 -5.35
N ALA A 83 -10.03 8.69 -6.62
CA ALA A 83 -8.94 9.43 -7.25
C ALA A 83 -8.89 10.90 -6.87
N ASP A 84 -7.71 11.49 -6.71
CA ASP A 84 -7.55 12.94 -6.65
C ASP A 84 -7.56 13.55 -8.06
N VAL A 85 -6.99 12.84 -9.04
CA VAL A 85 -6.96 13.22 -10.46
C VAL A 85 -7.43 12.05 -11.32
N ILE A 86 -8.27 12.31 -12.32
CA ILE A 86 -8.82 11.27 -13.19
C ILE A 86 -8.25 11.43 -14.61
N VAL A 87 -7.60 10.38 -15.13
CA VAL A 87 -7.22 10.30 -16.54
C VAL A 87 -8.37 9.65 -17.31
N PHE A 88 -9.14 10.46 -18.04
CA PHE A 88 -10.22 9.95 -18.88
C PHE A 88 -9.67 9.56 -20.26
N MET A 89 -9.58 8.26 -20.52
CA MET A 89 -9.05 7.69 -21.76
C MET A 89 -10.13 7.36 -22.78
N VAL A 90 -9.92 7.84 -24.01
CA VAL A 90 -10.73 7.54 -25.20
C VAL A 90 -9.84 7.00 -26.34
N ASN A 91 -10.43 6.47 -27.41
CA ASN A 91 -9.70 5.88 -28.54
C ASN A 91 -9.97 6.66 -29.83
N VAL A 92 -8.93 7.30 -30.39
CA VAL A 92 -9.05 8.10 -31.62
C VAL A 92 -9.61 7.28 -32.80
N ARG A 93 -9.25 5.99 -32.91
CA ARG A 93 -9.62 5.15 -34.05
C ARG A 93 -11.11 4.83 -34.12
N GLU A 94 -11.81 4.98 -33.00
CA GLU A 94 -13.25 4.71 -32.90
C GLU A 94 -14.08 5.99 -32.88
N GLY A 95 -13.43 7.16 -32.80
CA GLY A 95 -14.11 8.44 -32.57
C GLY A 95 -14.82 8.50 -31.21
N LEU A 96 -15.70 9.48 -31.06
CA LEU A 96 -16.53 9.65 -29.87
C LEU A 96 -17.68 8.63 -29.85
N THR A 97 -17.87 7.94 -28.72
CA THR A 97 -18.97 6.97 -28.56
C THR A 97 -19.95 7.38 -27.45
N GLN A 98 -21.17 6.83 -27.48
CA GLN A 98 -22.16 7.03 -26.40
C GLN A 98 -21.65 6.58 -25.02
N SER A 99 -20.75 5.60 -24.97
CA SER A 99 -20.13 5.16 -23.71
C SER A 99 -19.16 6.21 -23.17
N ASP A 100 -18.45 6.91 -24.05
CA ASP A 100 -17.56 8.00 -23.66
C ASP A 100 -18.36 9.20 -23.14
N GLU A 101 -19.46 9.56 -23.82
CA GLU A 101 -20.39 10.60 -23.36
C GLU A 101 -21.01 10.27 -22.00
N MET A 102 -21.40 9.01 -21.78
CA MET A 102 -21.94 8.56 -20.50
C MET A 102 -20.91 8.71 -19.36
N VAL A 103 -19.67 8.27 -19.57
CA VAL A 103 -18.59 8.42 -18.58
C VAL A 103 -18.30 9.90 -18.33
N ALA A 104 -18.24 10.71 -19.39
CA ALA A 104 -18.04 12.15 -19.28
C ALA A 104 -19.09 12.81 -18.39
N GLN A 105 -20.37 12.50 -18.57
CA GLN A 105 -21.46 13.04 -17.72
C GLN A 105 -21.30 12.69 -16.24
N MET A 106 -20.72 11.53 -15.91
CA MET A 106 -20.44 11.14 -14.53
C MET A 106 -19.27 11.93 -13.97
N LEU A 107 -18.20 12.07 -14.74
CA LEU A 107 -17.01 12.84 -14.36
C LEU A 107 -17.34 14.32 -14.17
N TYR A 108 -18.22 14.92 -14.98
CA TYR A 108 -18.70 16.29 -14.75
C TYR A 108 -19.34 16.49 -13.37
N LYS A 109 -20.05 15.48 -12.86
CA LYS A 109 -20.71 15.55 -11.55
C LYS A 109 -19.75 15.40 -10.39
N SER A 110 -18.57 14.80 -10.59
CA SER A 110 -17.58 14.59 -9.53
C SER A 110 -16.89 15.88 -9.09
N LYS A 111 -16.76 16.85 -10.00
CA LYS A 111 -15.95 18.07 -9.84
C LYS A 111 -14.47 17.81 -9.51
N LYS A 112 -13.99 16.58 -9.70
CA LYS A 112 -12.58 16.25 -9.59
C LYS A 112 -11.82 16.71 -10.84
N PRO A 113 -10.54 17.05 -10.74
CA PRO A 113 -9.68 17.27 -11.91
C PRO A 113 -9.72 16.08 -12.87
N VAL A 114 -9.96 16.35 -14.15
CA VAL A 114 -9.99 15.35 -15.22
C VAL A 114 -9.02 15.76 -16.32
N VAL A 115 -8.10 14.86 -16.67
CA VAL A 115 -7.20 15.01 -17.82
C VAL A 115 -7.66 14.08 -18.92
N LEU A 116 -8.00 14.63 -20.10
CA LEU A 116 -8.51 13.87 -21.24
C LEU A 116 -7.36 13.32 -22.07
N ALA A 117 -7.27 11.99 -22.16
CA ALA A 117 -6.25 11.26 -22.90
C ALA A 117 -6.85 10.59 -24.14
N VAL A 118 -6.41 10.99 -25.33
CA VAL A 118 -6.84 10.41 -26.60
C VAL A 118 -5.79 9.40 -27.08
N ASN A 119 -6.05 8.12 -26.88
CA ASN A 119 -5.08 7.05 -27.13
C ASN A 119 -5.15 6.49 -28.55
N LYS A 120 -4.09 5.78 -28.95
CA LYS A 120 -3.84 5.16 -30.28
C LYS A 120 -3.58 6.18 -31.39
N VAL A 121 -3.04 7.35 -31.04
CA VAL A 121 -2.57 8.37 -31.98
C VAL A 121 -1.14 8.01 -32.40
N ASP A 122 -1.02 7.08 -33.35
CA ASP A 122 0.28 6.49 -33.72
C ASP A 122 1.04 7.30 -34.79
N ASN A 123 0.40 8.26 -35.44
CA ASN A 123 1.01 9.12 -36.46
C ASN A 123 0.50 10.56 -36.36
N VAL A 124 1.17 11.47 -37.08
CA VAL A 124 0.87 12.91 -37.05
C VAL A 124 -0.47 13.25 -37.71
N GLU A 125 -0.88 12.50 -38.73
CA GLU A 125 -2.13 12.75 -39.47
C GLU A 125 -3.36 12.56 -38.58
N MET A 126 -3.34 11.56 -37.70
CA MET A 126 -4.39 11.26 -36.71
C MET A 126 -4.53 12.35 -35.62
N ARG A 127 -3.61 13.32 -35.53
CA ARG A 127 -3.76 14.45 -34.62
C ARG A 127 -4.91 15.38 -35.02
N ASN A 128 -5.28 15.41 -36.30
CA ASN A 128 -6.42 16.20 -36.77
C ASN A 128 -7.75 15.60 -36.31
N ASP A 129 -7.81 14.30 -36.04
CA ASP A 129 -9.03 13.61 -35.59
C ASP A 129 -9.32 13.84 -34.09
N ILE A 130 -8.44 14.61 -33.41
CA ILE A 130 -8.57 14.91 -31.97
C ILE A 130 -9.59 16.02 -31.71
N TYR A 131 -9.83 16.90 -32.69
CA TYR A 131 -10.69 18.07 -32.50
C TYR A 131 -12.11 17.70 -32.02
N ASP A 132 -12.63 16.55 -32.44
CA ASP A 132 -13.95 16.07 -32.02
C ASP A 132 -14.03 15.80 -30.52
N PHE A 133 -12.92 15.45 -29.87
CA PHE A 133 -12.87 15.14 -28.44
C PHE A 133 -12.91 16.39 -27.54
N TYR A 134 -12.69 17.59 -28.08
CA TYR A 134 -12.97 18.83 -27.34
C TYR A 134 -14.43 18.95 -26.93
N SER A 135 -15.35 18.32 -27.69
CA SER A 135 -16.78 18.30 -27.37
C SER A 135 -17.09 17.65 -26.01
N LEU A 136 -16.18 16.81 -25.49
CA LEU A 136 -16.29 16.24 -24.15
C LEU A 136 -16.10 17.28 -23.04
N GLY A 137 -15.46 18.42 -23.32
CA GLY A 137 -15.33 19.60 -22.47
C GLY A 137 -14.46 19.46 -21.21
N PHE A 138 -13.45 18.59 -21.26
CA PHE A 138 -12.42 18.44 -20.21
C PHE A 138 -11.12 19.21 -20.52
N GLY A 139 -11.21 20.31 -21.28
CA GLY A 139 -10.04 21.10 -21.68
C GLY A 139 -9.29 20.50 -22.87
N GLU A 140 -7.97 20.66 -22.89
CA GLU A 140 -7.11 20.17 -23.97
C GLU A 140 -7.01 18.63 -23.97
N PRO A 141 -7.37 17.94 -25.07
CA PRO A 141 -7.17 16.51 -25.22
C PRO A 141 -5.71 16.18 -25.53
N TYR A 142 -5.10 15.33 -24.70
CA TYR A 142 -3.70 14.91 -24.84
C TYR A 142 -3.58 13.69 -25.78
N PRO A 143 -2.94 13.82 -26.96
CA PRO A 143 -2.68 12.69 -27.84
C PRO A 143 -1.64 11.75 -27.26
N ILE A 144 -1.98 10.47 -27.13
CA ILE A 144 -1.03 9.46 -26.69
C ILE A 144 -1.04 8.21 -27.59
N SER A 145 0.09 7.51 -27.60
CA SER A 145 0.20 6.15 -28.11
C SER A 145 0.76 5.25 -27.03
N GLY A 146 -0.10 4.47 -26.36
CA GLY A 146 0.36 3.58 -25.29
C GLY A 146 1.35 2.51 -25.78
N SER A 147 1.21 2.03 -27.01
CA SER A 147 2.14 1.04 -27.61
C SER A 147 3.52 1.63 -27.88
N HIS A 148 3.60 2.90 -28.31
CA HIS A 148 4.86 3.54 -28.68
C HIS A 148 5.42 4.50 -27.61
N GLY A 149 4.65 4.81 -26.57
CA GLY A 149 5.04 5.73 -25.49
C GLY A 149 4.98 7.21 -25.85
N LEU A 150 4.40 7.57 -26.99
CA LEU A 150 4.33 8.95 -27.45
C LEU A 150 3.30 9.74 -26.64
N GLY A 151 3.62 10.99 -26.29
CA GLY A 151 2.73 11.93 -25.59
C GLY A 151 2.45 11.60 -24.12
N LEU A 152 3.06 10.53 -23.58
CA LEU A 152 2.84 10.15 -22.18
C LEU A 152 3.41 11.19 -21.21
N GLY A 153 4.54 11.82 -21.55
CA GLY A 153 5.14 12.86 -20.70
C GLY A 153 4.22 14.07 -20.54
N ASP A 154 3.75 14.64 -21.65
CA ASP A 154 2.81 15.78 -21.64
C ASP A 154 1.53 15.44 -20.86
N LEU A 155 1.02 14.20 -20.99
CA LEU A 155 -0.13 13.74 -20.21
C LEU A 155 0.17 13.71 -18.71
N LEU A 156 1.33 13.19 -18.30
CA LEU A 156 1.70 13.09 -16.89
C LEU A 156 2.02 14.46 -16.29
N ASP A 157 2.61 15.37 -17.06
CA ASP A 157 2.80 16.78 -16.65
C ASP A 157 1.45 17.41 -16.29
N ALA A 158 0.44 17.27 -17.15
CA ALA A 158 -0.91 17.76 -16.86
C ALA A 158 -1.58 17.07 -15.66
N VAL A 159 -1.28 15.79 -15.41
CA VAL A 159 -1.78 15.07 -14.23
C VAL A 159 -1.17 15.63 -12.94
N VAL A 160 0.15 15.79 -12.90
CA VAL A 160 0.84 16.26 -11.68
C VAL A 160 0.59 17.73 -11.39
N GLU A 161 0.31 18.57 -12.40
CA GLU A 161 -0.15 19.96 -12.22
C GLU A 161 -1.46 20.07 -11.43
N ASN A 162 -2.26 19.00 -11.40
CA ASN A 162 -3.52 18.95 -10.65
C ASN A 162 -3.34 18.32 -9.26
N PHE A 163 -2.12 17.96 -8.86
CA PHE A 163 -1.86 17.57 -7.48
C PHE A 163 -2.03 18.81 -6.60
N GLY A 164 -2.78 18.66 -5.50
CA GLY A 164 -2.88 19.72 -4.51
C GLY A 164 -1.52 20.03 -3.90
N ASP A 165 -1.42 21.17 -3.23
CA ASP A 165 -0.26 21.46 -2.39
C ASP A 165 -0.05 20.31 -1.38
N GLU A 166 1.21 19.96 -1.10
CA GLU A 166 1.54 19.00 -0.05
C GLU A 166 0.99 19.52 1.28
N GLU A 167 -0.15 18.97 1.73
CA GLU A 167 -0.72 19.30 3.04
C GLU A 167 0.23 18.77 4.13
N GLU A 168 0.60 19.65 5.08
CA GLU A 168 1.36 19.24 6.26
C GLU A 168 0.63 18.10 6.99
N ASP A 169 1.39 17.12 7.49
CA ASP A 169 0.84 16.01 8.25
C ASP A 169 0.06 16.59 9.45
N PRO A 170 -1.26 16.34 9.59
CA PRO A 170 -2.06 17.03 10.60
C PRO A 170 -1.78 16.50 12.02
N TYR A 171 -0.93 15.48 12.15
CA TYR A 171 -0.60 14.81 13.40
C TYR A 171 0.85 15.07 13.78
N ASP A 172 1.11 15.25 15.07
CA ASP A 172 2.47 15.39 15.60
C ASP A 172 3.33 14.15 15.26
N ASP A 173 4.63 14.36 15.02
CA ASP A 173 5.59 13.30 14.65
C ASP A 173 5.62 12.11 15.62
N ASP A 174 5.32 12.34 16.90
CA ASP A 174 5.31 11.32 17.94
C ASP A 174 3.99 10.51 17.99
N THR A 175 2.96 10.93 17.24
CA THR A 175 1.65 10.26 17.20
C THR A 175 1.73 8.93 16.46
N ILE A 176 1.19 7.85 17.05
CA ILE A 176 1.14 6.54 16.40
C ILE A 176 -0.16 6.41 15.60
N ARG A 177 -0.04 6.48 14.27
CA ARG A 177 -1.15 6.28 13.35
C ARG A 177 -1.36 4.79 13.07
N LEU A 178 -2.54 4.30 13.40
CA LEU A 178 -2.94 2.90 13.37
C LEU A 178 -4.03 2.67 12.33
N SER A 179 -3.85 1.70 11.45
CA SER A 179 -4.93 1.14 10.64
C SER A 179 -5.20 -0.31 11.02
N ILE A 180 -6.46 -0.75 10.85
CA ILE A 180 -6.88 -2.12 11.15
C ILE A 180 -7.39 -2.74 9.86
N ILE A 181 -6.65 -3.73 9.36
CA ILE A 181 -6.96 -4.42 8.11
C ILE A 181 -7.25 -5.90 8.35
N GLY A 182 -7.82 -6.54 7.34
CA GLY A 182 -8.22 -7.95 7.39
C GLY A 182 -9.51 -8.16 6.61
N ARG A 183 -9.84 -9.41 6.30
CA ARG A 183 -11.03 -9.74 5.51
C ARG A 183 -12.36 -9.38 6.20
N PRO A 184 -13.50 -9.38 5.50
CA PRO A 184 -14.80 -9.15 6.12
C PRO A 184 -15.06 -10.11 7.30
N ASN A 185 -15.77 -9.63 8.33
CA ASN A 185 -16.23 -10.42 9.49
C ASN A 185 -15.17 -11.01 10.45
N VAL A 186 -13.87 -10.69 10.29
CA VAL A 186 -12.81 -11.06 11.27
C VAL A 186 -12.92 -10.32 12.62
N GLY A 187 -13.82 -9.33 12.71
CA GLY A 187 -14.10 -8.57 13.93
C GLY A 187 -13.35 -7.24 14.06
N LYS A 188 -12.90 -6.63 12.95
CA LYS A 188 -12.24 -5.30 12.94
C LYS A 188 -13.02 -4.23 13.71
N SER A 189 -14.29 -4.03 13.38
CA SER A 189 -15.14 -3.03 14.06
C SER A 189 -15.34 -3.33 15.55
N SER A 190 -15.45 -4.61 15.91
CA SER A 190 -15.53 -5.02 17.31
C SER A 190 -14.22 -4.71 18.03
N LEU A 191 -13.07 -4.95 17.39
CA LEU A 191 -11.75 -4.66 17.95
C LEU A 191 -11.55 -3.15 18.16
N VAL A 192 -11.94 -2.31 17.20
CA VAL A 192 -11.92 -0.84 17.35
C VAL A 192 -12.71 -0.41 18.59
N ASN A 193 -13.96 -0.86 18.71
CA ASN A 193 -14.80 -0.47 19.84
C ASN A 193 -14.24 -0.98 21.17
N ALA A 194 -13.65 -2.18 21.17
CA ALA A 194 -13.05 -2.76 22.35
C ALA A 194 -11.78 -2.00 22.79
N ILE A 195 -10.93 -1.60 21.83
CA ILE A 195 -9.76 -0.74 22.08
C ILE A 195 -10.22 0.61 22.66
N LEU A 196 -11.17 1.27 22.03
CA LEU A 196 -11.66 2.59 22.46
C LEU A 196 -12.43 2.57 23.78
N GLY A 197 -12.97 1.41 24.17
CA GLY A 197 -13.66 1.20 25.44
C GLY A 197 -12.77 0.74 26.59
N GLU A 198 -11.46 0.60 26.37
CA GLU A 198 -10.52 0.15 27.38
C GLU A 198 -10.32 1.23 28.46
N GLU A 199 -10.25 0.84 29.74
CA GLU A 199 -10.28 1.76 30.90
C GLU A 199 -9.24 2.90 30.84
N ARG A 200 -8.09 2.66 30.19
CA ARG A 200 -6.97 3.60 30.08
C ARG A 200 -7.00 4.45 28.82
N VAL A 201 -7.92 4.16 27.90
CA VAL A 201 -8.06 4.91 26.67
C VAL A 201 -8.90 6.14 26.90
N ILE A 202 -8.36 7.29 26.53
CA ILE A 202 -9.06 8.58 26.57
C ILE A 202 -9.24 9.05 25.14
N VAL A 203 -10.50 9.19 24.72
CA VAL A 203 -10.85 9.63 23.36
C VAL A 203 -10.90 11.16 23.32
N SER A 204 -10.23 11.75 22.32
CA SER A 204 -10.31 13.19 22.06
C SER A 204 -11.63 13.50 21.33
N ASN A 205 -12.32 14.55 21.78
CA ASN A 205 -13.53 15.07 21.13
C ASN A 205 -13.23 16.33 20.29
N VAL A 206 -11.97 16.63 20.00
CA VAL A 206 -11.59 17.79 19.18
C VAL A 206 -12.03 17.53 17.75
N ALA A 207 -13.26 17.94 17.45
CA ALA A 207 -13.82 17.84 16.12
C ALA A 207 -13.19 18.89 15.20
N GLY A 208 -12.26 18.45 14.36
CA GLY A 208 -11.92 19.10 13.10
C GLY A 208 -10.72 20.03 13.10
N THR A 209 -9.64 19.56 12.48
CA THR A 209 -8.87 20.34 11.50
C THR A 209 -8.33 19.38 10.43
N THR A 210 -8.63 19.69 9.16
CA THR A 210 -8.32 18.97 7.90
C THR A 210 -9.20 17.77 7.51
N ARG A 211 -10.01 18.02 6.47
CA ARG A 211 -10.68 17.19 5.43
C ARG A 211 -11.27 15.80 5.74
N ASP A 212 -10.72 15.01 6.65
CA ASP A 212 -11.13 13.63 6.92
C ASP A 212 -11.78 13.48 8.30
N ALA A 213 -13.09 13.75 8.37
CA ALA A 213 -13.96 13.55 9.55
C ALA A 213 -14.18 12.06 9.94
N VAL A 214 -13.16 11.21 9.73
CA VAL A 214 -13.26 9.74 9.69
C VAL A 214 -12.29 9.07 10.67
N ASP A 215 -11.21 9.75 11.07
CA ASP A 215 -10.21 9.22 12.00
C ASP A 215 -10.67 9.39 13.47
N THR A 216 -10.14 8.56 14.38
CA THR A 216 -10.42 8.68 15.83
C THR A 216 -9.10 8.84 16.58
N GLU A 217 -8.92 10.01 17.19
CA GLU A 217 -7.81 10.31 18.09
C GLU A 217 -8.07 9.80 19.50
N TYR A 218 -7.06 9.18 20.11
CA TYR A 218 -7.12 8.73 21.48
C TYR A 218 -5.72 8.65 22.11
N SER A 219 -5.64 8.72 23.43
CA SER A 219 -4.39 8.51 24.18
C SER A 219 -4.45 7.24 25.03
N TYR A 220 -3.34 6.52 25.16
CA TYR A 220 -3.19 5.37 26.06
C TYR A 220 -1.84 5.46 26.79
N ASP A 221 -1.85 5.42 28.13
CA ASP A 221 -0.65 5.54 28.98
C ASP A 221 0.26 6.74 28.60
N GLY A 222 -0.35 7.86 28.18
CA GLY A 222 0.34 9.10 27.80
C GLY A 222 0.96 9.12 26.40
N GLN A 223 0.76 8.08 25.59
CA GLN A 223 1.10 8.06 24.17
C GLN A 223 -0.15 8.38 23.35
N ASP A 224 -0.01 9.27 22.36
CA ASP A 224 -1.09 9.65 21.44
C ASP A 224 -1.15 8.70 20.24
N TYR A 225 -2.38 8.38 19.86
CA TYR A 225 -2.72 7.46 18.80
C TYR A 225 -3.84 8.02 17.92
N VAL A 226 -3.84 7.60 16.67
CA VAL A 226 -4.93 7.87 15.73
C VAL A 226 -5.33 6.57 15.07
N LEU A 227 -6.61 6.19 15.18
CA LEU A 227 -7.18 5.15 14.33
C LEU A 227 -7.59 5.78 13.00
N ILE A 228 -6.97 5.33 11.92
CA ILE A 228 -7.24 5.75 10.56
C ILE A 228 -8.50 5.05 10.01
N ASP A 229 -9.35 5.80 9.30
CA ASP A 229 -10.56 5.33 8.61
C ASP A 229 -11.56 4.56 9.51
N THR A 230 -11.89 5.13 10.68
CA THR A 230 -12.85 4.49 11.61
C THR A 230 -14.30 4.57 11.16
N ALA A 231 -14.71 5.60 10.39
CA ALA A 231 -16.10 5.74 9.98
C ALA A 231 -16.54 4.67 8.97
N GLY A 232 -15.61 4.11 8.18
CA GLY A 232 -15.86 2.91 7.36
C GLY A 232 -16.19 1.68 8.18
N MET A 233 -15.46 1.47 9.26
CA MET A 233 -15.69 0.34 10.16
C MET A 233 -16.98 0.49 10.99
N ARG A 234 -17.46 1.73 11.21
CA ARG A 234 -18.68 2.04 11.98
C ARG A 234 -19.96 2.05 11.14
N LYS A 235 -19.90 2.39 9.85
CA LYS A 235 -21.07 2.40 8.96
C LYS A 235 -21.32 1.00 8.39
N LYS A 236 -22.17 0.21 9.05
CA LYS A 236 -22.70 -1.02 8.44
C LYS A 236 -23.66 -0.66 7.29
N GLY A 237 -23.41 -1.20 6.10
CA GLY A 237 -24.51 -1.62 5.22
C GLY A 237 -24.91 -0.66 4.10
N LYS A 238 -23.96 -0.19 3.28
CA LYS A 238 -24.32 0.24 1.92
C LYS A 238 -24.08 -0.90 0.93
N VAL A 239 -25.02 -1.06 -0.01
CA VAL A 239 -25.05 -2.10 -1.06
C VAL A 239 -23.75 -2.15 -1.89
N TYR A 240 -22.99 -1.05 -1.94
CA TYR A 240 -21.72 -0.90 -2.66
C TYR A 240 -20.50 -1.52 -1.96
N GLU A 241 -20.56 -1.78 -0.65
CA GLU A 241 -19.50 -2.50 0.11
C GLU A 241 -19.43 -4.00 -0.24
N SER A 242 -20.36 -4.49 -1.07
CA SER A 242 -20.48 -5.92 -1.41
C SER A 242 -19.40 -6.42 -2.37
N THR A 243 -18.58 -5.54 -2.96
CA THR A 243 -17.47 -5.95 -3.83
C THR A 243 -16.17 -5.99 -3.05
N GLU A 244 -15.49 -7.14 -3.10
CA GLU A 244 -14.20 -7.38 -2.44
C GLU A 244 -13.16 -6.30 -2.78
N LYS A 245 -13.17 -5.82 -4.04
CA LYS A 245 -12.25 -4.81 -4.55
C LYS A 245 -12.34 -3.49 -3.76
N TYR A 246 -13.53 -3.02 -3.43
CA TYR A 246 -13.70 -1.76 -2.67
C TYR A 246 -13.14 -1.86 -1.24
N SER A 247 -13.32 -3.00 -0.59
CA SER A 247 -12.72 -3.25 0.73
C SER A 247 -11.18 -3.23 0.68
N VAL A 248 -10.59 -3.68 -0.43
CA VAL A 248 -9.14 -3.61 -0.65
C VAL A 248 -8.68 -2.17 -0.84
N LEU A 249 -9.39 -1.35 -1.63
CA LEU A 249 -8.98 0.04 -1.90
C LEU A 249 -8.93 0.87 -0.63
N ARG A 250 -9.95 0.72 0.22
CA ARG A 250 -9.98 1.39 1.52
C ARG A 250 -8.87 0.91 2.46
N ALA A 251 -8.58 -0.38 2.45
CA ALA A 251 -7.46 -0.92 3.22
C ALA A 251 -6.13 -0.31 2.77
N LEU A 252 -5.89 -0.18 1.46
CA LEU A 252 -4.68 0.46 0.91
C LEU A 252 -4.54 1.90 1.36
N LYS A 253 -5.60 2.70 1.25
CA LYS A 253 -5.60 4.11 1.71
C LYS A 253 -5.34 4.22 3.21
N ALA A 254 -5.92 3.32 4.00
CA ALA A 254 -5.69 3.30 5.45
C ALA A 254 -4.26 2.85 5.82
N ILE A 255 -3.67 1.91 5.07
CA ILE A 255 -2.28 1.47 5.22
C ILE A 255 -1.33 2.63 4.92
N GLU A 256 -1.54 3.33 3.80
CA GLU A 256 -0.69 4.44 3.38
C GLU A 256 -0.58 5.54 4.44
N ARG A 257 -1.72 5.88 5.07
CA ARG A 257 -1.84 6.89 6.12
C ARG A 257 -1.37 6.44 7.51
N SER A 258 -1.10 5.16 7.72
CA SER A 258 -0.67 4.64 9.02
C SER A 258 0.84 4.44 9.09
N ASN A 259 1.39 4.45 10.31
CA ASN A 259 2.76 3.99 10.59
C ASN A 259 2.75 2.52 11.00
N VAL A 260 1.71 2.10 11.74
CA VAL A 260 1.53 0.73 12.23
C VAL A 260 0.21 0.17 11.71
N VAL A 261 0.24 -1.07 11.25
CA VAL A 261 -0.91 -1.79 10.69
C VAL A 261 -1.21 -3.01 11.56
N LEU A 262 -2.46 -3.11 12.02
CA LEU A 262 -2.98 -4.31 12.68
C LEU A 262 -3.61 -5.24 11.64
N VAL A 263 -2.96 -6.36 11.35
CA VAL A 263 -3.49 -7.40 10.46
C VAL A 263 -4.35 -8.36 11.28
N VAL A 264 -5.67 -8.22 11.19
CA VAL A 264 -6.61 -9.01 11.97
C VAL A 264 -6.99 -10.29 11.24
N ILE A 265 -6.73 -11.43 11.87
CA ILE A 265 -7.14 -12.75 11.42
C ILE A 265 -8.14 -13.39 12.37
N ASP A 266 -9.00 -14.25 11.83
CA ASP A 266 -10.05 -14.95 12.57
C ASP A 266 -9.53 -16.31 13.07
N ALA A 267 -9.48 -16.49 14.39
CA ALA A 267 -9.00 -17.74 14.99
C ALA A 267 -9.88 -18.97 14.67
N GLU A 268 -11.19 -18.79 14.42
CA GLU A 268 -12.12 -19.90 14.13
C GLU A 268 -11.90 -20.48 12.74
N GLN A 269 -11.71 -19.59 11.78
CA GLN A 269 -11.63 -19.92 10.37
C GLN A 269 -10.19 -20.12 9.90
N GLY A 270 -9.21 -19.75 10.73
CA GLY A 270 -7.81 -19.77 10.37
C GLY A 270 -7.46 -18.75 9.30
N ILE A 271 -6.31 -18.98 8.69
CA ILE A 271 -5.67 -18.11 7.71
C ILE A 271 -6.09 -18.55 6.31
N ILE A 272 -6.57 -17.60 5.50
CA ILE A 272 -6.91 -17.85 4.09
C ILE A 272 -6.09 -16.95 3.15
N GLU A 273 -6.16 -17.22 1.84
CA GLU A 273 -5.40 -16.47 0.82
C GLU A 273 -5.69 -14.95 0.87
N GLN A 274 -6.93 -14.56 1.14
CA GLN A 274 -7.31 -13.15 1.26
C GLN A 274 -6.58 -12.44 2.40
N ASP A 275 -6.30 -13.15 3.51
CA ASP A 275 -5.55 -12.58 4.64
C ASP A 275 -4.11 -12.29 4.23
N LYS A 276 -3.48 -13.20 3.47
CA LYS A 276 -2.12 -13.03 2.93
C LYS A 276 -2.03 -11.85 1.98
N ARG A 277 -2.99 -11.73 1.07
CA ARG A 277 -3.07 -10.62 0.12
C ARG A 277 -3.13 -9.27 0.82
N VAL A 278 -4.05 -9.11 1.77
CA VAL A 278 -4.24 -7.86 2.51
C VAL A 278 -3.01 -7.50 3.35
N ALA A 279 -2.39 -8.50 4.01
CA ALA A 279 -1.17 -8.30 4.77
C ALA A 279 0.06 -8.02 3.87
N GLY A 280 0.06 -8.58 2.65
CA GLY A 280 1.07 -8.36 1.63
C GLY A 280 1.17 -6.89 1.25
N TYR A 281 0.05 -6.19 1.06
CA TYR A 281 0.08 -4.75 0.77
C TYR A 281 0.73 -3.93 1.88
N ALA A 282 0.42 -4.22 3.14
CA ALA A 282 1.03 -3.53 4.27
C ALA A 282 2.55 -3.75 4.31
N HIS A 283 3.01 -4.95 3.94
CA HIS A 283 4.43 -5.27 3.85
C HIS A 283 5.12 -4.58 2.67
N GLU A 284 4.48 -4.55 1.50
CA GLU A 284 5.00 -3.89 0.30
C GLU A 284 5.10 -2.37 0.49
N GLU A 285 4.14 -1.76 1.18
CA GLU A 285 4.18 -0.35 1.62
C GLU A 285 5.19 -0.09 2.75
N GLY A 286 5.91 -1.13 3.17
CA GLY A 286 6.96 -1.04 4.17
C GLY A 286 6.48 -0.72 5.57
N LYS A 287 5.19 -0.86 5.90
CA LYS A 287 4.64 -0.46 7.21
C LYS A 287 5.09 -1.38 8.33
N ALA A 288 5.10 -0.86 9.56
CA ALA A 288 5.20 -1.71 10.74
C ALA A 288 3.91 -2.53 10.93
N ILE A 289 4.03 -3.80 11.29
CA ILE A 289 2.91 -4.75 11.30
C ILE A 289 2.86 -5.52 12.63
N VAL A 290 1.65 -5.61 13.17
CA VAL A 290 1.30 -6.54 14.26
C VAL A 290 0.16 -7.42 13.78
N ILE A 291 0.34 -8.74 13.88
CA ILE A 291 -0.70 -9.73 13.54
C ILE A 291 -1.60 -9.92 14.76
N VAL A 292 -2.90 -9.78 14.59
CA VAL A 292 -3.91 -9.90 15.65
C VAL A 292 -4.81 -11.09 15.36
N VAL A 293 -4.63 -12.17 16.11
CA VAL A 293 -5.51 -13.33 16.13
C VAL A 293 -6.71 -13.02 17.02
N ASN A 294 -7.82 -12.61 16.40
CA ASN A 294 -9.06 -12.25 17.08
C ASN A 294 -9.99 -13.47 17.22
N LYS A 295 -11.05 -13.33 18.04
CA LYS A 295 -11.98 -14.41 18.43
C LYS A 295 -11.28 -15.56 19.14
N TRP A 296 -10.19 -15.27 19.85
CA TRP A 296 -9.45 -16.30 20.57
C TRP A 296 -10.27 -16.95 21.70
N ASP A 297 -11.39 -16.35 22.10
CA ASP A 297 -12.35 -16.94 23.05
C ASP A 297 -13.01 -18.22 22.53
N THR A 298 -13.18 -18.38 21.23
CA THR A 298 -13.99 -19.46 20.64
C THR A 298 -13.20 -20.71 20.28
N VAL A 299 -11.86 -20.63 20.33
CA VAL A 299 -10.97 -21.77 20.15
C VAL A 299 -10.86 -22.58 21.45
N GLU A 300 -11.08 -23.89 21.38
CA GLU A 300 -10.81 -24.80 22.50
C GLU A 300 -9.29 -24.87 22.78
N LYS A 301 -8.92 -24.66 24.04
CA LYS A 301 -7.52 -24.44 24.44
C LYS A 301 -6.96 -25.64 25.19
N ASP A 302 -5.80 -26.10 24.73
CA ASP A 302 -4.85 -26.88 25.50
C ASP A 302 -3.56 -26.07 25.73
N SER A 303 -2.57 -26.65 26.43
CA SER A 303 -1.29 -25.99 26.72
C SER A 303 -0.42 -25.73 25.49
N LYS A 304 -0.76 -26.29 24.32
CA LYS A 304 -0.02 -26.20 23.06
C LYS A 304 -0.77 -25.43 21.97
N THR A 305 -2.07 -25.18 22.10
CA THR A 305 -2.92 -24.54 21.07
C THR A 305 -2.32 -23.22 20.58
N MET A 306 -1.92 -22.33 21.50
CA MET A 306 -1.36 -21.03 21.14
C MET A 306 -0.04 -21.16 20.37
N LYS A 307 0.82 -22.11 20.77
CA LYS A 307 2.10 -22.37 20.09
C LYS A 307 1.88 -22.92 18.69
N LYS A 308 1.00 -23.91 18.53
CA LYS A 308 0.64 -24.48 17.22
C LYS A 308 0.10 -23.41 16.27
N PHE A 309 -0.85 -22.59 16.76
CA PHE A 309 -1.40 -21.51 15.93
C PHE A 309 -0.34 -20.47 15.54
N THR A 310 0.59 -20.17 16.45
CA THR A 310 1.74 -19.29 16.14
C THR A 310 2.61 -19.90 15.03
N GLU A 311 2.91 -21.20 15.09
CA GLU A 311 3.67 -21.91 14.06
C GLU A 311 2.92 -21.91 12.71
N ASP A 312 1.61 -22.09 12.73
CA ASP A 312 0.77 -22.00 11.53
C ASP A 312 0.77 -20.59 10.92
N VAL A 313 0.63 -19.55 11.75
CA VAL A 313 0.76 -18.14 11.29
C VAL A 313 2.12 -17.90 10.65
N ARG A 314 3.21 -18.34 11.27
CA ARG A 314 4.56 -18.18 10.72
C ARG A 314 4.77 -18.95 9.42
N LYS A 315 4.14 -20.11 9.27
CA LYS A 315 4.20 -20.91 8.05
C LYS A 315 3.44 -20.26 6.89
N GLU A 316 2.27 -19.67 7.17
CA GLU A 316 1.42 -19.04 6.15
C GLU A 316 1.88 -17.61 5.79
N PHE A 317 2.41 -16.86 6.76
CA PHE A 317 2.94 -15.50 6.59
C PHE A 317 4.48 -15.47 6.69
N GLN A 318 5.16 -16.21 5.83
CA GLN A 318 6.63 -16.28 5.83
C GLN A 318 7.31 -14.92 5.59
N PHE A 319 6.60 -14.01 4.92
CA PHE A 319 7.05 -12.65 4.64
C PHE A 319 6.82 -11.66 5.81
N LEU A 320 6.13 -12.10 6.87
CA LEU A 320 5.91 -11.33 8.11
C LEU A 320 6.55 -12.03 9.31
N ASP A 321 7.70 -12.66 9.11
CA ASP A 321 8.44 -13.32 10.19
C ASP A 321 8.79 -12.35 11.34
N TYR A 322 9.05 -11.08 11.00
CA TYR A 322 9.30 -9.97 11.93
C TYR A 322 8.06 -9.46 12.69
N ALA A 323 6.84 -9.74 12.24
CA ALA A 323 5.64 -9.15 12.85
C ALA A 323 5.29 -9.84 14.17
N GLN A 324 4.99 -9.10 15.24
CA GLN A 324 4.54 -9.71 16.50
C GLN A 324 3.12 -10.28 16.37
N ILE A 325 2.81 -11.36 17.10
CA ILE A 325 1.49 -12.02 17.06
C ILE A 325 0.79 -11.86 18.42
N ALA A 326 -0.34 -11.16 18.42
CA ALA A 326 -1.23 -10.98 19.56
C ALA A 326 -2.47 -11.85 19.44
N PHE A 327 -2.86 -12.52 20.53
CA PHE A 327 -4.10 -13.28 20.60
C PHE A 327 -5.09 -12.56 21.51
N VAL A 328 -6.24 -12.17 20.96
CA VAL A 328 -7.23 -11.34 21.64
C VAL A 328 -8.65 -11.85 21.43
N SER A 329 -9.56 -11.40 22.29
CA SER A 329 -11.00 -11.43 22.02
C SER A 329 -11.56 -10.04 22.14
N ALA A 330 -11.96 -9.45 21.01
CA ALA A 330 -12.67 -8.17 21.03
C ALA A 330 -14.04 -8.26 21.73
N LYS A 331 -14.70 -9.42 21.63
CA LYS A 331 -16.04 -9.65 22.19
C LYS A 331 -16.01 -9.77 23.71
N GLU A 332 -15.10 -10.60 24.22
CA GLU A 332 -14.95 -10.87 25.66
C GLU A 332 -13.95 -9.91 26.33
N GLN A 333 -13.43 -8.93 25.57
CA GLN A 333 -12.40 -7.97 25.98
C GLN A 333 -11.14 -8.61 26.58
N LEU A 334 -10.75 -9.79 26.06
CA LEU A 334 -9.61 -10.53 26.58
C LEU A 334 -8.31 -10.08 25.91
N ARG A 335 -7.30 -9.80 26.74
CA ARG A 335 -5.91 -9.50 26.35
C ARG A 335 -5.74 -8.26 25.46
N LEU A 336 -6.71 -7.35 25.40
CA LEU A 336 -6.59 -6.11 24.60
C LEU A 336 -5.38 -5.27 25.02
N LYS A 337 -5.10 -5.19 26.33
CA LYS A 337 -3.93 -4.51 26.89
C LYS A 337 -2.58 -4.99 26.32
N THR A 338 -2.50 -6.22 25.79
CA THR A 338 -1.25 -6.73 25.20
C THR A 338 -0.95 -6.14 23.82
N LEU A 339 -1.91 -5.48 23.17
CA LEU A 339 -1.70 -4.85 21.86
C LEU A 339 -0.82 -3.61 21.95
N PHE A 340 -1.04 -2.75 22.95
CA PHE A 340 -0.35 -1.46 23.04
C PHE A 340 1.19 -1.58 23.15
N PRO A 341 1.75 -2.51 23.96
CA PRO A 341 3.19 -2.73 23.97
C PRO A 341 3.75 -3.14 22.60
N TYR A 342 3.08 -4.05 21.88
CA TYR A 342 3.53 -4.50 20.56
C TYR A 342 3.42 -3.40 19.51
N ILE A 343 2.33 -2.62 19.55
CA ILE A 343 2.16 -1.45 18.67
C ILE A 343 3.28 -0.44 18.90
N LYS A 344 3.57 -0.14 20.18
CA LYS A 344 4.59 0.84 20.55
C LYS A 344 5.98 0.37 20.12
N GLU A 345 6.34 -0.88 20.43
CA GLU A 345 7.61 -1.47 20.04
C GLU A 345 7.78 -1.50 18.51
N ALA A 346 6.73 -1.88 17.78
CA ALA A 346 6.73 -1.86 16.32
C ALA A 346 6.98 -0.44 15.78
N SER A 347 6.30 0.58 16.33
CA SER A 347 6.49 1.99 15.95
C SER A 347 7.88 2.52 16.28
N GLU A 348 8.40 2.23 17.47
CA GLU A 348 9.74 2.62 17.90
C GLU A 348 10.81 2.00 17.00
N ASN A 349 10.69 0.70 16.69
CA ASN A 349 11.58 -0.01 15.78
C ASN A 349 11.47 0.53 14.34
N HIS A 350 10.28 0.95 13.91
CA HIS A 350 10.06 1.53 12.58
C HIS A 350 10.82 2.85 12.38
N LYS A 351 10.87 3.69 13.43
CA LYS A 351 11.58 4.98 13.47
C LYS A 351 13.06 4.86 13.83
N LYS A 352 13.54 3.67 14.20
CA LYS A 352 14.86 3.46 14.78
C LYS A 352 15.99 3.78 13.78
N ARG A 353 16.92 4.62 14.23
CA ARG A 353 18.15 4.96 13.51
C ARG A 353 19.37 4.30 14.17
N VAL A 354 20.18 3.62 13.37
CA VAL A 354 21.40 2.92 13.76
C VAL A 354 22.62 3.72 13.28
N GLN A 355 23.63 3.84 14.15
CA GLN A 355 24.88 4.50 13.80
C GLN A 355 25.66 3.68 12.78
N SER A 356 26.22 4.34 11.76
CA SER A 356 26.95 3.66 10.69
C SER A 356 28.16 2.89 11.20
N SER A 357 28.86 3.36 12.24
CA SER A 357 29.99 2.63 12.85
C SER A 357 29.56 1.26 13.37
N THR A 358 28.57 1.22 14.25
CA THR A 358 28.04 -0.02 14.84
C THR A 358 27.44 -0.94 13.78
N LEU A 359 26.78 -0.39 12.76
CA LEU A 359 26.29 -1.18 11.63
C LEU A 359 27.44 -1.87 10.89
N ASN A 360 28.54 -1.16 10.62
CA ASN A 360 29.69 -1.73 9.92
C ASN A 360 30.43 -2.78 10.75
N GLU A 361 30.47 -2.64 12.09
CA GLU A 361 30.99 -3.67 12.99
C GLU A 361 30.17 -4.96 12.84
N VAL A 362 28.84 -4.89 12.95
CA VAL A 362 27.94 -6.05 12.77
C VAL A 362 28.10 -6.72 11.41
N ILE A 363 28.20 -5.93 10.33
CA ILE A 363 28.37 -6.46 8.98
C ILE A 363 29.75 -7.13 8.82
N THR A 364 30.81 -6.56 9.40
CA THR A 364 32.16 -7.13 9.37
C THR A 364 32.22 -8.48 10.10
N ASP A 365 31.58 -8.56 11.27
CA ASP A 365 31.46 -9.79 12.05
C ASP A 365 30.65 -10.85 11.27
N ALA A 366 29.54 -10.45 10.66
CA ALA A 366 28.73 -11.33 9.82
C ALA A 366 29.55 -11.93 8.65
N ILE A 367 30.31 -11.10 7.94
CA ILE A 367 31.17 -11.55 6.82
C ILE A 367 32.27 -12.51 7.30
N SER A 368 32.77 -12.29 8.52
CA SER A 368 33.79 -13.16 9.12
C SER A 368 33.25 -14.53 9.47
N MET A 369 31.99 -14.62 9.94
CA MET A 369 31.32 -15.88 10.23
C MET A 369 30.85 -16.62 8.98
N ASN A 370 30.30 -15.90 8.00
CA ASN A 370 29.84 -16.45 6.74
C ASN A 370 30.46 -15.67 5.57
N PRO A 371 31.60 -16.16 5.03
CA PRO A 371 32.32 -15.52 3.94
C PRO A 371 31.43 -15.20 2.73
N THR A 372 31.71 -14.06 2.08
CA THR A 372 30.95 -13.61 0.92
C THR A 372 31.02 -14.60 -0.27
N PRO A 373 29.94 -14.72 -1.06
CA PRO A 373 29.87 -15.63 -2.19
C PRO A 373 30.89 -15.28 -3.28
N THR A 374 31.26 -16.30 -4.05
CA THR A 374 32.11 -16.17 -5.25
C THR A 374 31.34 -16.74 -6.44
N ASP A 375 31.22 -15.97 -7.52
CA ASP A 375 30.64 -16.41 -8.79
C ASP A 375 31.62 -16.15 -9.94
N LYS A 376 31.85 -17.17 -10.78
CA LYS A 376 32.77 -17.12 -11.93
C LYS A 376 34.15 -16.49 -11.62
N GLY A 377 34.69 -16.79 -10.43
CA GLY A 377 35.99 -16.28 -9.97
C GLY A 377 35.98 -14.84 -9.44
N ARG A 378 34.82 -14.17 -9.41
CA ARG A 378 34.64 -12.84 -8.81
C ARG A 378 34.00 -12.99 -7.43
N ARG A 379 34.65 -12.44 -6.40
CA ARG A 379 34.12 -12.45 -5.03
C ARG A 379 33.29 -11.19 -4.77
N LEU A 380 32.17 -11.36 -4.07
CA LEU A 380 31.44 -10.21 -3.53
C LEU A 380 32.28 -9.53 -2.45
N ASN A 381 32.59 -8.25 -2.65
CA ASN A 381 33.25 -7.41 -1.67
C ASN A 381 32.24 -6.40 -1.14
N VAL A 382 31.99 -6.44 0.16
CA VAL A 382 31.21 -5.44 0.88
C VAL A 382 32.19 -4.41 1.44
N PHE A 383 32.02 -3.14 1.07
CA PHE A 383 32.93 -2.07 1.47
C PHE A 383 32.51 -1.38 2.76
N TYR A 384 31.25 -0.95 2.82
CA TYR A 384 30.64 -0.34 3.99
C TYR A 384 29.11 -0.33 3.82
N SER A 385 28.41 -0.11 4.92
CA SER A 385 26.95 -0.02 4.98
C SER A 385 26.53 1.23 5.73
N THR A 386 25.37 1.79 5.36
CA THR A 386 24.76 2.93 6.08
C THR A 386 23.25 2.84 6.06
N GLN A 387 22.58 3.36 7.09
CA GLN A 387 21.14 3.54 7.07
C GLN A 387 20.80 4.87 6.39
N VAL A 388 19.98 4.81 5.34
CA VAL A 388 19.59 5.98 4.53
C VAL A 388 18.17 6.46 4.82
N ALA A 389 17.28 5.59 5.28
CA ALA A 389 15.91 5.95 5.64
C ALA A 389 15.44 5.21 6.90
N ILE A 390 14.39 5.76 7.50
CA ILE A 390 13.55 5.16 8.54
C ILE A 390 12.13 5.04 7.97
N GLU A 391 11.27 4.28 8.65
CA GLU A 391 9.87 4.09 8.27
C GLU A 391 9.66 3.63 6.80
N PRO A 392 10.24 2.48 6.38
CA PRO A 392 10.98 1.51 7.21
C PRO A 392 12.51 1.72 7.25
N PRO A 393 13.20 1.13 8.26
CA PRO A 393 14.66 1.08 8.32
C PRO A 393 15.26 0.54 7.02
N THR A 394 15.95 1.41 6.29
CA THR A 394 16.53 1.09 4.98
C THR A 394 18.04 1.27 5.00
N PHE A 395 18.74 0.19 4.71
CA PHE A 395 20.20 0.09 4.72
C PHE A 395 20.73 -0.05 3.30
N VAL A 396 21.69 0.80 2.94
CA VAL A 396 22.46 0.66 1.70
C VAL A 396 23.76 -0.06 2.02
N VAL A 397 24.04 -1.14 1.29
CA VAL A 397 25.28 -1.92 1.41
C VAL A 397 26.10 -1.70 0.15
N PHE A 398 27.25 -1.05 0.28
CA PHE A 398 28.10 -0.73 -0.86
C PHE A 398 28.98 -1.93 -1.23
N VAL A 399 28.85 -2.38 -2.48
CA VAL A 399 29.50 -3.59 -3.00
C VAL A 399 30.26 -3.33 -4.29
N ASN A 400 31.13 -4.25 -4.68
CA ASN A 400 31.84 -4.18 -5.96
C ASN A 400 30.94 -4.50 -7.17
N ASP A 401 29.99 -5.42 -7.01
CA ASP A 401 29.05 -5.82 -8.04
C ASP A 401 27.74 -6.25 -7.37
N VAL A 402 26.63 -5.63 -7.80
CA VAL A 402 25.30 -5.87 -7.23
C VAL A 402 24.81 -7.27 -7.59
N GLU A 403 25.17 -7.77 -8.77
CA GLU A 403 24.76 -9.11 -9.24
C GLU A 403 25.34 -10.24 -8.39
N LEU A 404 26.47 -9.99 -7.70
CA LEU A 404 27.09 -10.98 -6.81
C LEU A 404 26.37 -11.11 -5.46
N MET A 405 25.50 -10.16 -5.09
CA MET A 405 24.73 -10.23 -3.85
C MET A 405 23.42 -10.99 -4.06
N HIS A 406 23.51 -12.32 -4.06
CA HIS A 406 22.35 -13.18 -4.17
C HIS A 406 21.37 -13.00 -2.99
N PHE A 407 20.07 -13.23 -3.21
CA PHE A 407 19.01 -13.00 -2.22
C PHE A 407 19.25 -13.72 -0.89
N SER A 408 19.85 -14.92 -0.93
CA SER A 408 20.15 -15.70 0.28
C SER A 408 21.18 -15.01 1.17
N TYR A 409 22.19 -14.36 0.58
CA TYR A 409 23.19 -13.61 1.34
C TYR A 409 22.63 -12.28 1.84
N LYS A 410 21.78 -11.62 1.04
CA LYS A 410 21.03 -10.43 1.48
C LYS A 410 20.17 -10.75 2.72
N ARG A 411 19.40 -11.84 2.69
CA ARG A 411 18.58 -12.31 3.83
C ARG A 411 19.45 -12.68 5.04
N TYR A 412 20.61 -13.28 4.81
CA TYR A 412 21.58 -13.54 5.89
C TYR A 412 22.00 -12.24 6.59
N LEU A 413 22.40 -11.20 5.83
CA LEU A 413 22.78 -9.91 6.41
C LEU A 413 21.60 -9.24 7.13
N GLU A 414 20.39 -9.32 6.57
CA GLU A 414 19.17 -8.83 7.24
C GLU A 414 18.97 -9.48 8.60
N ASN A 415 19.09 -10.80 8.68
CA ASN A 415 18.96 -11.53 9.94
C ASN A 415 20.04 -11.13 10.96
N GLN A 416 21.27 -10.84 10.51
CA GLN A 416 22.33 -10.35 11.42
C GLN A 416 22.03 -8.94 11.94
N ILE A 417 21.55 -8.05 11.07
CA ILE A 417 21.09 -6.70 11.46
C ILE A 417 19.95 -6.81 12.48
N ARG A 418 18.96 -7.68 12.23
CA ARG A 418 17.84 -7.91 13.15
C ARG A 418 18.31 -8.47 14.50
N HIS A 419 19.19 -9.46 14.50
CA HIS A 419 19.73 -10.02 15.73
C HIS A 419 20.49 -8.97 16.57
N ALA A 420 21.24 -8.08 15.93
CA ALA A 420 22.03 -7.06 16.62
C ALA A 420 21.18 -5.88 17.14
N PHE A 421 20.18 -5.45 16.37
CA PHE A 421 19.46 -4.20 16.62
C PHE A 421 17.97 -4.38 16.93
N GLY A 422 17.41 -5.57 16.87
CA GLY A 422 15.98 -5.83 17.00
C GLY A 422 15.26 -5.67 15.67
N PHE A 423 14.34 -4.70 15.57
CA PHE A 423 13.41 -4.53 14.45
C PHE A 423 12.23 -5.53 14.43
N GLU A 424 11.83 -6.01 15.60
CA GLU A 424 10.53 -6.67 15.76
C GLU A 424 9.40 -5.68 15.39
N GLY A 425 8.41 -6.17 14.67
CA GLY A 425 7.27 -5.37 14.19
C GLY A 425 7.53 -4.51 12.96
N THR A 426 8.76 -4.40 12.42
CA THR A 426 9.04 -3.62 11.19
C THR A 426 9.78 -4.42 10.12
N PRO A 427 9.46 -4.22 8.83
CA PRO A 427 10.31 -4.69 7.75
C PRO A 427 11.65 -3.94 7.77
N VAL A 428 12.69 -4.59 7.24
CA VAL A 428 14.03 -4.03 7.08
C VAL A 428 14.39 -4.14 5.61
N HIS A 429 14.80 -3.03 5.00
CA HIS A 429 15.20 -3.01 3.59
C HIS A 429 16.72 -2.99 3.48
N ILE A 430 17.27 -3.88 2.66
CA ILE A 430 18.68 -3.88 2.26
C ILE A 430 18.76 -3.58 0.76
N ILE A 431 19.52 -2.55 0.41
CA ILE A 431 19.74 -2.13 -0.97
C ILE A 431 21.24 -2.30 -1.29
N PRO A 432 21.63 -3.30 -2.09
CA PRO A 432 22.99 -3.35 -2.61
C PRO A 432 23.22 -2.20 -3.60
N ARG A 433 24.32 -1.48 -3.44
CA ARG A 433 24.72 -0.41 -4.36
C ARG A 433 26.15 -0.60 -4.80
N LYS A 434 26.41 -0.51 -6.10
CA LYS A 434 27.78 -0.55 -6.61
C LYS A 434 28.53 0.70 -6.12
N ARG A 435 29.71 0.49 -5.55
CA ARG A 435 30.63 1.58 -5.23
C ARG A 435 31.20 2.13 -6.54
N ASN A 436 30.95 3.43 -6.79
CA ASN A 436 31.55 4.15 -7.91
C ASN A 436 33.07 4.28 -7.74
#